data_AF-A0A5Q3LA63-F1
#
_entry.id   AF-A0A5Q3LA63-F1
#
_cell.length_a   1.000
_cell.length_b   1.000
_cell.length_c   1.000
_cell.angle_alpha   90.00
_cell.angle_beta   90.00
_cell.angle_gamma   90.00
#
_symmetry.space_group_name_H-M   'P 1'
#
loop_
_entity.id
_entity.type
_entity.pdbx_description
1 polymer ?
#
loop_
_entity_poly.entity_id
_entity_poly.type
_entity_poly.pdbx_seq_one_letter_code
_entity_poly.pdbx_strand_id
1 'polypeptide(L)'
;MRWRLTLSLIGSLFLGWMLGTGVLGQPPVPGAAPLPQPEQVRPHPALTEDIEADWRQHQIAYAEARLRLAEARLRITEETNERLKNLVTQRKVIKYKRLADGARWRLEQVKAGNDEHSAALMEHAVANAEIARDDYRSAMEANQLSPRTVPVAQITLLRNELELAEARLAMVRQLPNLPQAKQQCWYLDQVLDSLQDLRLETSRLRRRE
;
A
#
# COMPACT_ATOMS: atom_id res chain seq x y z
N MET A 1 39.76 4.77 -22.67
CA MET A 1 39.43 6.21 -22.57
C MET A 1 39.02 6.50 -21.14
N ARG A 2 39.83 7.27 -20.40
CA ARG A 2 39.65 7.56 -18.97
C ARG A 2 38.97 8.91 -18.82
N TRP A 3 37.77 8.95 -18.24
CA TRP A 3 37.10 10.20 -17.85
C TRP A 3 37.24 10.36 -16.34
N ARG A 4 38.02 11.37 -15.94
CA ARG A 4 38.07 11.93 -14.59
C ARG A 4 37.02 13.05 -14.56
N LEU A 5 36.08 13.01 -13.61
CA LEU A 5 35.20 14.14 -13.32
C LEU A 5 35.30 14.49 -11.83
N THR A 6 35.54 15.77 -11.65
CA THR A 6 35.92 16.55 -10.48
C THR A 6 34.84 16.62 -9.40
N LEU A 7 35.25 16.41 -8.14
CA LEU A 7 34.49 16.82 -6.95
C LEU A 7 34.36 18.34 -6.93
N SER A 8 33.14 18.86 -6.77
CA SER A 8 32.89 20.25 -6.41
C SER A 8 32.48 20.32 -4.95
N LEU A 9 33.33 20.93 -4.13
CA LEU A 9 33.02 21.40 -2.78
C LEU A 9 31.98 22.53 -2.85
N ILE A 10 30.86 22.35 -2.16
CA ILE A 10 29.96 23.41 -1.72
C ILE A 10 29.73 23.07 -0.24
N GLY A 11 30.21 23.82 0.74
CA GLY A 11 30.16 25.27 0.86
C GLY A 11 29.28 25.56 2.08
N SER A 12 29.84 25.30 3.26
CA SER A 12 29.20 25.52 4.56
C SER A 12 29.00 27.02 4.82
N LEU A 13 27.74 27.45 4.93
CA LEU A 13 27.36 28.74 5.51
C LEU A 13 25.97 28.58 6.13
N PHE A 14 25.91 28.14 7.38
CA PHE A 14 24.75 28.41 8.23
C PHE A 14 25.17 29.37 9.32
N LEU A 15 24.81 30.62 9.07
CA LEU A 15 24.97 31.79 9.90
C LEU A 15 24.15 31.59 11.18
N GLY A 16 24.84 31.61 12.32
CA GLY A 16 24.20 31.65 13.63
C GLY A 16 23.41 32.94 13.79
N TRP A 17 22.14 32.82 14.17
CA TRP A 17 21.37 33.93 14.72
C TRP A 17 21.34 33.81 16.23
N MET A 18 21.98 34.81 16.85
CA MET A 18 22.06 35.07 18.27
C MET A 18 20.70 35.33 18.90
N LEU A 19 20.51 34.71 20.07
CA LEU A 19 20.15 35.34 21.34
C LEU A 19 19.46 36.71 21.26
N GLY A 20 18.15 36.70 21.47
CA GLY A 20 17.37 37.85 21.93
C GLY A 20 16.51 37.43 23.11
N THR A 21 17.09 37.39 24.31
CA THR A 21 16.36 37.24 25.58
C THR A 21 15.67 38.56 25.92
N GLY A 22 14.46 38.76 25.37
CA GLY A 22 13.54 39.79 25.84
C GLY A 22 12.62 39.22 26.91
N VAL A 23 12.99 39.38 28.18
CA VAL A 23 12.07 39.18 29.31
C VAL A 23 11.15 40.40 29.36
N LEU A 24 10.07 40.35 28.58
CA LEU A 24 8.95 41.27 28.75
C LEU A 24 8.10 40.75 29.91
N GLY A 25 7.97 41.57 30.95
CA GLY A 25 7.14 41.29 32.10
C GLY A 25 5.72 40.95 31.66
N GLN A 26 5.27 39.75 31.99
CA GLN A 26 3.89 39.33 31.80
C GLN A 26 3.00 40.26 32.65
N PRO A 27 2.00 40.94 32.05
CA PRO A 27 0.97 41.61 32.84
C PRO A 27 0.25 40.57 33.71
N PRO A 28 -0.22 40.93 34.92
CA PRO A 28 -0.99 40.02 35.75
C PRO A 28 -2.21 39.56 34.96
N VAL A 29 -2.27 38.26 34.65
CA VAL A 29 -3.39 37.66 33.94
C VAL A 29 -4.63 37.88 34.82
N PRO A 30 -5.63 38.65 34.37
CA PRO A 30 -6.87 38.82 35.11
C PRO A 30 -7.48 37.43 35.32
N GLY A 31 -7.88 37.16 36.58
CA GLY A 31 -8.26 35.85 37.10
C GLY A 31 -8.81 34.91 36.02
N ALA A 32 -8.00 33.91 35.67
CA ALA A 32 -8.39 32.88 34.72
C ALA A 32 -9.75 32.32 35.16
N ALA A 33 -10.77 32.54 34.32
CA ALA A 33 -12.04 31.85 34.48
C ALA A 33 -11.72 30.36 34.64
N PRO A 34 -12.36 29.66 35.61
CA PRO A 34 -12.12 28.24 35.80
C PRO A 34 -12.25 27.56 34.44
N LEU A 35 -11.18 26.89 34.01
CA LEU A 35 -11.19 26.11 32.78
C LEU A 35 -12.45 25.24 32.82
N PRO A 36 -13.24 25.19 31.73
CA PRO A 36 -14.38 24.28 31.67
C PRO A 36 -13.84 22.91 32.08
N GLN A 37 -14.39 22.35 33.15
CA GLN A 37 -14.00 21.01 33.58
C GLN A 37 -14.09 20.11 32.35
N PRO A 38 -13.09 19.26 32.08
CA PRO A 38 -13.09 18.39 30.92
C PRO A 38 -14.46 17.72 30.90
N GLU A 39 -15.28 18.12 29.94
CA GLU A 39 -16.64 17.66 29.79
C GLU A 39 -16.50 16.14 29.80
N GLN A 40 -17.05 15.49 30.83
CA GLN A 40 -16.94 14.04 30.98
C GLN A 40 -17.34 13.47 29.64
N VAL A 41 -16.34 12.99 28.89
CA VAL A 41 -16.55 12.40 27.57
C VAL A 41 -17.46 11.24 27.88
N ARG A 42 -18.76 11.43 27.59
CA ARG A 42 -19.75 10.40 27.86
C ARG A 42 -19.21 9.17 27.16
N PRO A 43 -19.06 8.03 27.87
CA PRO A 43 -18.56 6.82 27.24
C PRO A 43 -19.38 6.63 25.98
N HIS A 44 -18.71 6.59 24.82
CA HIS A 44 -19.39 6.30 23.57
C HIS A 44 -20.23 5.04 23.81
N PRO A 45 -21.51 5.02 23.39
CA PRO A 45 -22.37 3.87 23.62
C PRO A 45 -21.58 2.64 23.18
N ALA A 46 -21.40 1.69 24.11
CA ALA A 46 -20.69 0.46 23.81
C ALA A 46 -21.27 -0.08 22.51
N LEU A 47 -20.41 -0.33 21.51
CA LEU A 47 -20.79 -1.02 20.29
C LEU A 47 -21.62 -2.24 20.72
N THR A 48 -22.91 -2.19 20.43
CA THR A 48 -23.84 -3.25 20.84
C THR A 48 -23.45 -4.52 20.09
N GLU A 49 -23.61 -5.69 20.71
CA GLU A 49 -23.29 -7.00 20.11
C GLU A 49 -23.87 -7.16 18.69
N ASP A 50 -25.01 -6.53 18.41
CA ASP A 50 -25.65 -6.46 17.11
C ASP A 50 -24.77 -5.80 16.02
N ILE A 51 -24.04 -4.72 16.34
CA ILE A 51 -23.18 -4.02 15.37
C ILE A 51 -21.96 -4.89 15.01
N GLU A 52 -21.43 -5.63 15.97
CA GLU A 52 -20.29 -6.51 15.76
C GLU A 52 -20.66 -7.74 14.92
N ALA A 53 -21.85 -8.31 15.16
CA ALA A 53 -22.39 -9.40 14.36
C ALA A 53 -22.62 -8.99 12.90
N ASP A 54 -23.25 -7.83 12.67
CA ASP A 54 -23.48 -7.27 11.33
C ASP A 54 -22.16 -7.00 10.60
N TRP A 55 -21.19 -6.40 11.30
CA TRP A 55 -19.87 -6.14 10.74
C TRP A 55 -19.17 -7.43 10.29
N ARG A 56 -19.20 -8.49 11.12
CA ARG A 56 -18.60 -9.78 10.77
C ARG A 56 -19.25 -10.40 9.53
N GLN A 57 -20.58 -10.33 9.42
CA GLN A 57 -21.29 -10.81 8.24
C GLN A 57 -20.85 -10.05 6.97
N HIS A 58 -20.68 -8.73 7.06
CA HIS A 58 -20.15 -7.92 5.96
C HIS A 58 -18.72 -8.30 5.58
N GLN A 59 -17.83 -8.56 6.55
CA GLN A 59 -16.46 -9.02 6.29
C GLN A 59 -16.45 -10.37 5.54
N ILE A 60 -17.29 -11.33 5.95
CA ILE A 60 -17.42 -12.63 5.28
C ILE A 60 -17.89 -12.42 3.84
N ALA A 61 -18.99 -11.69 3.64
CA ALA A 61 -19.54 -11.44 2.31
C ALA A 61 -18.53 -10.75 1.37
N TYR A 62 -17.74 -9.81 1.90
CA TYR A 62 -16.66 -9.15 1.17
C TYR A 62 -15.53 -10.14 0.80
N ALA A 63 -15.08 -10.97 1.73
CA ALA A 63 -14.06 -11.99 1.46
C ALA A 63 -14.51 -13.00 0.39
N GLU A 64 -15.78 -13.43 0.43
CA GLU A 64 -16.37 -14.30 -0.58
C GLU A 64 -16.46 -13.62 -1.96
N ALA A 65 -16.79 -12.32 -2.00
CA ALA A 65 -16.78 -11.57 -3.25
C ALA A 65 -15.36 -11.46 -3.85
N ARG A 66 -14.34 -11.23 -3.01
CA ARG A 66 -12.93 -11.22 -3.45
C ARG A 66 -12.49 -12.57 -3.99
N LEU A 67 -12.82 -13.67 -3.31
CA LEU A 67 -12.49 -15.02 -3.78
C LEU A 67 -13.12 -15.29 -5.15
N ARG A 68 -14.42 -15.03 -5.31
CA ARG A 68 -15.12 -15.20 -6.60
C ARG A 68 -14.47 -14.41 -7.73
N LEU A 69 -14.04 -13.17 -7.46
CA LEU A 69 -13.35 -12.35 -8.45
C LEU A 69 -11.97 -12.93 -8.83
N ALA A 70 -11.19 -13.36 -7.84
CA ALA A 70 -9.87 -13.93 -8.08
C ALA A 70 -9.94 -15.24 -8.86
N GLU A 71 -10.86 -16.14 -8.49
CA GLU A 71 -11.11 -17.39 -9.20
C GLU A 71 -11.64 -17.16 -10.62
N ALA A 72 -12.53 -16.18 -10.83
CA ALA A 72 -12.97 -15.82 -12.17
C ALA A 72 -11.81 -15.33 -13.07
N ARG A 73 -10.89 -14.53 -12.52
CA ARG A 73 -9.69 -14.06 -13.26
C ARG A 73 -8.74 -15.21 -13.62
N LEU A 74 -8.53 -16.14 -12.69
CA LEU A 74 -7.73 -17.34 -12.93
C LEU A 74 -8.38 -18.20 -14.01
N ARG A 75 -9.68 -18.52 -13.88
CA ARG A 75 -10.43 -19.32 -14.86
C ARG A 75 -10.40 -18.72 -16.26
N ILE A 76 -10.70 -17.43 -16.40
CA ILE A 76 -10.64 -16.74 -17.71
C ILE A 76 -9.24 -16.88 -18.33
N THR A 77 -8.20 -16.77 -17.52
CA THR A 77 -6.82 -16.87 -17.97
C THR A 77 -6.45 -18.29 -18.41
N GLU A 78 -6.88 -19.30 -17.65
CA GLU A 78 -6.69 -20.71 -17.99
C GLU A 78 -7.44 -21.08 -19.27
N GLU A 79 -8.72 -20.73 -19.38
CA GLU A 79 -9.53 -20.94 -20.58
C GLU A 79 -8.94 -20.23 -21.81
N THR A 80 -8.40 -19.02 -21.62
CA THR A 80 -7.73 -18.28 -22.70
C THR A 80 -6.48 -19.03 -23.19
N ASN A 81 -5.68 -19.57 -22.28
CA ASN A 81 -4.48 -20.33 -22.62
C ASN A 81 -4.78 -21.71 -23.23
N GLU A 82 -5.90 -22.32 -22.85
CA GLU A 82 -6.38 -23.57 -23.45
C GLU A 82 -6.80 -23.32 -24.91
N ARG A 83 -7.57 -22.26 -25.16
CA ARG A 83 -8.02 -21.90 -26.52
C ARG A 83 -6.91 -21.35 -27.40
N LEU A 84 -6.05 -20.51 -26.83
CA LEU A 84 -4.98 -19.79 -27.52
C LEU A 84 -3.68 -20.07 -26.79
N LYS A 85 -2.99 -21.14 -27.20
CA LYS A 85 -1.78 -21.66 -26.54
C LYS A 85 -0.81 -20.52 -26.19
N ASN A 86 -0.61 -20.31 -24.90
CA ASN A 86 0.33 -19.35 -24.31
C ASN A 86 0.05 -17.87 -24.64
N LEU A 87 -1.19 -17.50 -24.99
CA LEU A 87 -1.54 -16.08 -25.17
C LEU A 87 -1.33 -15.29 -23.87
N VAL A 88 -1.74 -15.86 -22.75
CA VAL A 88 -1.45 -15.32 -21.41
C VAL A 88 -0.18 -15.96 -20.90
N THR A 89 0.80 -15.12 -20.56
CA THR A 89 2.08 -15.58 -20.05
C THR A 89 1.89 -16.42 -18.77
N GLN A 90 2.71 -17.47 -18.60
CA GLN A 90 2.73 -18.30 -17.38
C GLN A 90 2.82 -17.44 -16.11
N ARG A 91 3.56 -16.33 -16.19
CA ARG A 91 3.68 -15.36 -15.11
C ARG A 91 2.35 -14.75 -14.67
N LYS A 92 1.47 -14.39 -15.61
CA LYS A 92 0.14 -13.86 -15.31
C LYS A 92 -0.79 -14.95 -14.77
N VAL A 93 -0.64 -16.19 -15.22
CA VAL A 93 -1.32 -17.36 -14.62
C VAL A 93 -0.92 -17.53 -13.15
N ILE A 94 0.38 -17.57 -12.85
CA ILE A 94 0.92 -17.71 -11.48
C ILE A 94 0.41 -16.56 -10.59
N LYS A 95 0.39 -15.33 -11.10
CA LYS A 95 -0.18 -14.17 -10.39
C LYS A 95 -1.64 -14.41 -9.99
N TYR A 96 -2.50 -14.82 -10.93
CA TYR A 96 -3.91 -15.04 -10.60
C TYR A 96 -4.14 -16.23 -9.68
N LYS A 97 -3.32 -17.28 -9.78
CA LYS A 97 -3.36 -18.40 -8.86
C LYS A 97 -3.08 -17.96 -7.42
N ARG A 98 -2.00 -17.20 -7.21
CA ARG A 98 -1.67 -16.63 -5.90
C ARG A 98 -2.77 -15.71 -5.36
N LEU A 99 -3.40 -14.91 -6.21
CA LEU A 99 -4.54 -14.07 -5.79
C LEU A 99 -5.75 -14.90 -5.34
N ALA A 100 -6.03 -16.03 -6.01
CA ALA A 100 -7.11 -16.93 -5.63
C ALA A 100 -6.80 -17.65 -4.31
N ASP A 101 -5.57 -18.15 -4.17
CA ASP A 101 -5.13 -18.86 -2.95
C ASP A 101 -5.16 -17.93 -1.73
N GLY A 102 -4.65 -16.69 -1.85
CA GLY A 102 -4.71 -15.71 -0.75
C GLY A 102 -6.13 -15.24 -0.42
N ALA A 103 -7.00 -15.12 -1.42
CA ALA A 103 -8.41 -14.81 -1.17
C ALA A 103 -9.13 -15.96 -0.43
N ARG A 104 -8.78 -17.22 -0.73
CA ARG A 104 -9.33 -18.40 -0.06
C ARG A 104 -8.88 -18.46 1.39
N TRP A 105 -7.58 -18.30 1.63
CA TRP A 105 -7.01 -18.24 2.97
C TRP A 105 -7.64 -17.11 3.80
N ARG A 106 -7.82 -15.90 3.23
CA ARG A 106 -8.47 -14.80 3.96
C ARG A 106 -9.93 -15.12 4.32
N LEU A 107 -10.69 -15.76 3.43
CA LEU A 107 -12.05 -16.17 3.73
C LEU A 107 -12.10 -17.15 4.91
N GLU A 108 -11.17 -18.10 4.95
CA GLU A 108 -11.03 -19.06 6.06
C GLU A 108 -10.73 -18.33 7.38
N GLN A 109 -9.81 -17.36 7.37
CA GLN A 109 -9.46 -16.57 8.56
C GLN A 109 -10.64 -15.73 9.08
N VAL A 110 -11.38 -15.06 8.19
CA VAL A 110 -12.56 -14.28 8.58
C VAL A 110 -13.66 -15.20 9.14
N LYS A 111 -13.87 -16.38 8.55
CA LYS A 111 -14.83 -17.38 9.07
C LYS A 111 -14.40 -17.87 10.46
N ALA A 112 -13.12 -18.12 10.67
CA ALA A 112 -12.56 -18.52 11.96
C ALA A 112 -12.66 -17.42 13.04
N GLY A 113 -12.97 -16.18 12.67
CA GLY A 113 -12.96 -15.04 13.60
C GLY A 113 -11.55 -14.52 13.90
N ASN A 114 -10.56 -14.98 13.13
CA ASN A 114 -9.20 -14.48 13.20
C ASN A 114 -9.15 -13.17 12.41
N ASP A 115 -9.39 -12.04 13.08
CA ASP A 115 -9.25 -10.73 12.45
C ASP A 115 -7.79 -10.26 12.42
N GLU A 116 -6.90 -11.14 11.93
CA GLU A 116 -5.50 -10.82 11.66
C GLU A 116 -5.40 -9.98 10.38
N HIS A 117 -5.92 -8.75 10.46
CA HIS A 117 -5.80 -7.74 9.41
C HIS A 117 -4.32 -7.57 9.00
N SER A 118 -3.41 -7.65 9.98
CA SER A 118 -1.95 -7.62 9.80
C SER A 118 -1.44 -8.75 8.89
N ALA A 119 -1.94 -9.98 9.04
CA ALA A 119 -1.50 -11.12 8.24
C ALA A 119 -1.97 -11.00 6.78
N ALA A 120 -3.20 -10.53 6.56
CA ALA A 120 -3.71 -10.27 5.20
C ALA A 120 -2.92 -9.18 4.46
N LEU A 121 -2.50 -8.13 5.17
CA LEU A 121 -1.65 -7.07 4.60
C LEU A 121 -0.26 -7.59 4.30
N MET A 122 0.29 -8.41 5.20
CA MET A 122 1.60 -9.02 5.02
C MET A 122 1.61 -9.86 3.74
N GLU A 123 0.64 -10.75 3.58
CA GLU A 123 0.51 -11.59 2.41
C GLU A 123 0.40 -10.76 1.13
N HIS A 124 -0.47 -9.74 1.13
CA HIS A 124 -0.64 -8.85 -0.01
C HIS A 124 0.65 -8.08 -0.35
N ALA A 125 1.37 -7.58 0.65
CA ALA A 125 2.62 -6.87 0.46
C ALA A 125 3.73 -7.79 -0.08
N VAL A 126 3.82 -9.03 0.42
CA VAL A 126 4.74 -10.05 -0.09
C VAL A 126 4.42 -10.36 -1.56
N ALA A 127 3.16 -10.65 -1.87
CA ALA A 127 2.73 -10.98 -3.22
C ALA A 127 3.05 -9.84 -4.21
N ASN A 128 2.80 -8.59 -3.82
CA ASN A 128 3.12 -7.43 -4.66
C ASN A 128 4.63 -7.26 -4.88
N ALA A 129 5.44 -7.42 -3.83
CA ALA A 129 6.90 -7.35 -3.96
C ALA A 129 7.44 -8.44 -4.88
N GLU A 130 6.93 -9.68 -4.77
CA GLU A 130 7.32 -10.78 -5.65
C GLU A 130 6.92 -10.52 -7.11
N ILE A 131 5.69 -10.04 -7.35
CA ILE A 131 5.22 -9.70 -8.71
C ILE A 131 6.12 -8.63 -9.32
N ALA A 132 6.36 -7.53 -8.61
CA ALA A 132 7.19 -6.42 -9.10
C ALA A 132 8.65 -6.88 -9.35
N ARG A 133 9.18 -7.76 -8.49
CA ARG A 133 10.52 -8.34 -8.65
C ARG A 133 10.59 -9.18 -9.92
N ASP A 134 9.59 -10.03 -10.14
CA ASP A 134 9.52 -10.85 -11.34
C ASP A 134 9.32 -9.98 -12.59
N ASP A 135 8.59 -8.85 -12.52
CA ASP A 135 8.40 -7.90 -13.64
C ASP A 135 9.73 -7.31 -14.06
N TYR A 136 10.44 -6.75 -13.08
CA TYR A 136 11.73 -6.15 -13.30
C TYR A 136 12.75 -7.18 -13.81
N ARG A 137 12.81 -8.37 -13.21
CA ARG A 137 13.72 -9.45 -13.63
C ARG A 137 13.45 -9.88 -15.07
N SER A 138 12.20 -10.17 -15.44
CA SER A 138 11.86 -10.59 -16.80
C SER A 138 12.17 -9.50 -17.85
N ALA A 139 11.95 -8.23 -17.52
CA ALA A 139 12.32 -7.13 -18.42
C ALA A 139 13.83 -7.02 -18.63
N MET A 140 14.62 -7.23 -17.57
CA MET A 140 16.08 -7.27 -17.65
C MET A 140 16.58 -8.46 -18.46
N GLU A 141 16.03 -9.66 -18.24
CA GLU A 141 16.35 -10.88 -19.00
C GLU A 141 16.05 -10.71 -20.50
N ALA A 142 14.90 -10.11 -20.85
CA ALA A 142 14.56 -9.82 -22.24
C ALA A 142 15.59 -8.89 -22.91
N ASN A 143 16.09 -7.87 -22.19
CA ASN A 143 17.11 -6.96 -22.69
C ASN A 143 18.52 -7.56 -22.76
N GLN A 144 18.81 -8.59 -21.94
CA GLN A 144 20.06 -9.36 -22.05
C GLN A 144 20.05 -10.24 -23.31
N LEU A 145 18.91 -10.87 -23.61
CA LEU A 145 18.75 -11.72 -24.80
C LEU A 145 18.72 -10.91 -26.09
N SER A 146 18.03 -9.77 -26.09
CA SER A 146 17.90 -8.88 -27.24
C SER A 146 17.93 -7.42 -26.77
N PRO A 147 19.06 -6.70 -26.96
CA PRO A 147 19.21 -5.33 -26.50
C PRO A 147 18.09 -4.42 -27.00
N ARG A 148 17.57 -3.56 -26.11
CA ARG A 148 16.48 -2.59 -26.37
C ARG A 148 15.10 -3.19 -26.68
N THR A 149 14.87 -4.47 -26.39
CA THR A 149 13.54 -5.10 -26.48
C THR A 149 12.52 -4.39 -25.58
N VAL A 150 12.92 -4.09 -24.34
CA VAL A 150 12.15 -3.30 -23.39
C VAL A 150 12.78 -1.89 -23.31
N PRO A 151 11.99 -0.82 -23.54
CA PRO A 151 12.48 0.55 -23.42
C PRO A 151 13.07 0.87 -22.04
N VAL A 152 14.12 1.69 -21.99
CA VAL A 152 14.78 2.09 -20.72
C VAL A 152 13.80 2.74 -19.74
N ALA A 153 12.86 3.54 -20.25
CA ALA A 153 11.81 4.15 -19.43
C ALA A 153 10.93 3.10 -18.74
N GLN A 154 10.57 2.02 -19.45
CA GLN A 154 9.78 0.92 -18.87
C GLN A 154 10.57 0.16 -17.80
N ILE A 155 11.86 -0.10 -18.02
CA ILE A 155 12.72 -0.73 -17.00
C ILE A 155 12.83 0.14 -15.76
N THR A 156 12.98 1.46 -15.94
CA THR A 156 13.05 2.42 -14.82
C THR A 156 11.75 2.42 -14.03
N LEU A 157 10.60 2.39 -14.72
CA LEU A 157 9.29 2.27 -14.09
C LEU A 157 9.17 0.97 -13.28
N LEU A 158 9.50 -0.19 -13.86
CA LEU A 158 9.43 -1.48 -13.17
C LEU A 158 10.37 -1.56 -11.96
N ARG A 159 11.56 -0.93 -12.04
CA ARG A 159 12.46 -0.81 -10.90
C ARG A 159 11.82 0.01 -9.78
N ASN A 160 11.23 1.15 -10.10
CA ASN A 160 10.57 2.00 -9.12
C ASN A 160 9.36 1.29 -8.49
N GLU A 161 8.61 0.51 -9.26
CA GLU A 161 7.51 -0.33 -8.73
C GLU A 161 8.02 -1.39 -7.75
N LEU A 162 9.15 -2.05 -8.06
CA LEU A 162 9.81 -2.98 -7.15
C LEU A 162 10.26 -2.30 -5.85
N GLU A 163 10.97 -1.17 -5.95
CA GLU A 163 11.43 -0.40 -4.79
C GLU A 163 10.26 0.02 -3.90
N LEU A 164 9.16 0.50 -4.50
CA LEU A 164 7.94 0.86 -3.76
C LEU A 164 7.30 -0.36 -3.08
N ALA A 165 7.21 -1.50 -3.77
CA ALA A 165 6.63 -2.71 -3.21
C ALA A 165 7.46 -3.27 -2.04
N GLU A 166 8.79 -3.21 -2.13
CA GLU A 166 9.69 -3.59 -1.05
C GLU A 166 9.59 -2.62 0.14
N ALA A 167 9.49 -1.31 -0.10
CA ALA A 167 9.26 -0.32 0.95
C ALA A 167 7.92 -0.56 1.67
N ARG A 168 6.84 -0.86 0.93
CA ARG A 168 5.54 -1.22 1.49
C ARG A 168 5.62 -2.49 2.34
N LEU A 169 6.30 -3.53 1.85
CA LEU A 169 6.52 -4.76 2.63
C LEU A 169 7.31 -4.49 3.92
N ALA A 170 8.37 -3.68 3.87
CA ALA A 170 9.12 -3.28 5.05
C ALA A 170 8.24 -2.53 6.06
N MET A 171 7.37 -1.63 5.60
CA MET A 171 6.44 -0.90 6.45
C MET A 171 5.39 -1.83 7.09
N VAL A 172 4.80 -2.75 6.32
CA VAL A 172 3.82 -3.72 6.84
C VAL A 172 4.45 -4.64 7.90
N ARG A 173 5.74 -4.96 7.80
CA ARG A 173 6.48 -5.70 8.84
C ARG A 173 6.62 -4.92 10.14
N GLN A 174 6.70 -3.60 10.07
CA GLN A 174 6.79 -2.74 11.25
C GLN A 174 5.42 -2.38 11.83
N LEU A 175 4.35 -2.47 11.03
CA LEU A 175 3.00 -2.03 11.37
C LEU A 175 2.50 -2.54 12.74
N PRO A 176 2.65 -3.84 13.11
CA PRO A 176 2.21 -4.34 14.41
C PRO A 176 2.91 -3.69 15.60
N ASN A 177 4.11 -3.16 15.41
CA ASN A 177 4.91 -2.52 16.46
C ASN A 177 4.63 -1.01 16.58
N LEU A 178 3.79 -0.44 15.72
CA LEU A 178 3.44 0.97 15.74
C LEU A 178 2.22 1.23 16.63
N PRO A 179 2.10 2.42 17.25
CA PRO A 179 0.88 2.85 17.91
C PRO A 179 -0.34 2.77 16.97
N GLN A 180 -1.50 2.37 17.48
CA GLN A 180 -2.74 2.16 16.70
C GLN A 180 -3.09 3.36 15.81
N ALA A 181 -2.95 4.59 16.32
CA ALA A 181 -3.19 5.81 15.54
C ALA A 181 -2.29 5.89 14.29
N LYS A 182 -1.01 5.50 14.38
CA LYS A 182 -0.11 5.46 13.22
C LYS A 182 -0.48 4.36 12.24
N GLN A 183 -0.96 3.22 12.74
CA GLN A 183 -1.47 2.15 11.87
C GLN A 183 -2.67 2.65 11.07
N GLN A 184 -3.64 3.30 11.72
CA GLN A 184 -4.83 3.91 11.10
C GLN A 184 -4.48 4.96 10.05
N CYS A 185 -3.54 5.88 10.34
CA CYS A 185 -3.08 6.85 9.34
C CYS A 185 -2.49 6.15 8.11
N TRP A 186 -1.64 5.14 8.31
CA TRP A 186 -1.07 4.39 7.20
C TRP A 186 -2.15 3.70 6.34
N TYR A 187 -3.18 3.12 6.96
CA TYR A 187 -4.31 2.54 6.22
C TYR A 187 -5.06 3.58 5.40
N LEU A 188 -5.33 4.76 5.98
CA LEU A 188 -5.99 5.85 5.28
C LEU A 188 -5.15 6.31 4.07
N ASP A 189 -3.84 6.45 4.23
CA ASP A 189 -2.94 6.80 3.13
C ASP A 189 -3.01 5.77 1.99
N GLN A 190 -3.01 4.46 2.30
CA GLN A 190 -3.14 3.42 1.28
C GLN A 190 -4.49 3.44 0.55
N VAL A 191 -5.57 3.75 1.26
CA VAL A 191 -6.92 3.88 0.65
C VAL A 191 -6.96 5.10 -0.26
N LEU A 192 -6.39 6.24 0.17
CA LEU A 192 -6.32 7.46 -0.62
C LEU A 192 -5.52 7.26 -1.91
N ASP A 193 -4.35 6.61 -1.83
CA ASP A 193 -3.54 6.23 -2.99
C ASP A 193 -4.37 5.39 -3.99
N SER A 194 -5.07 4.36 -3.49
CA SER A 194 -5.88 3.46 -4.31
C SER A 194 -7.04 4.18 -5.00
N LEU A 195 -7.69 5.13 -4.32
CA LEU A 195 -8.75 5.95 -4.90
C LEU A 195 -8.21 6.88 -5.99
N GLN A 196 -7.03 7.45 -5.79
CA GLN A 196 -6.38 8.30 -6.79
C GLN A 196 -6.03 7.48 -8.05
N ASP A 197 -5.48 6.28 -7.88
CA ASP A 197 -5.18 5.38 -8.99
C ASP A 197 -6.43 5.01 -9.79
N LEU A 198 -7.52 4.65 -9.08
CA LEU A 198 -8.80 4.32 -9.71
C LEU A 198 -9.39 5.52 -10.47
N ARG A 199 -9.27 6.73 -9.91
CA ARG A 199 -9.70 7.97 -10.58
C ARG A 199 -8.90 8.24 -11.85
N LEU A 200 -7.59 7.98 -11.85
CA LEU A 200 -6.75 8.13 -13.02
C LEU A 200 -7.09 7.09 -14.09
N GLU A 201 -7.35 5.85 -13.70
CA GLU A 201 -7.73 4.77 -14.62
C GLU A 201 -9.07 5.04 -15.29
N THR A 202 -10.10 5.39 -14.51
CA THR A 202 -11.42 5.79 -15.05
C THR A 202 -11.33 6.98 -16.00
N SER A 203 -10.49 7.97 -15.68
CA SER A 203 -10.24 9.11 -16.57
C SER A 203 -9.56 8.69 -17.88
N ARG A 204 -8.66 7.70 -17.86
CA ARG A 204 -8.03 7.16 -19.09
C ARG A 204 -9.02 6.38 -19.94
N LEU A 205 -9.88 5.57 -19.32
CA LEU A 205 -10.90 4.79 -20.03
C LEU A 205 -11.90 5.70 -20.75
N ARG A 206 -12.41 6.74 -20.07
CA ARG A 206 -13.33 7.72 -20.66
C ARG A 206 -12.75 8.45 -21.88
N ARG A 207 -11.42 8.64 -21.95
CA ARG A 207 -10.77 9.28 -23.11
C ARG A 207 -10.62 8.36 -24.32
N ARG A 208 -10.88 7.07 -24.17
CA ARG A 208 -10.79 6.07 -25.24
C ARG A 208 -12.14 5.76 -25.88
N GLU A 209 -13.23 6.21 -25.27
CA GLU A 209 -14.60 6.21 -25.81
C GLU A 209 -14.83 7.46 -26.66
#